data_AF-A0A2A2SG53-F1
#
_entry.id   AF-A0A2A2SG53-F1
#
_cell.length_a   1.000
_cell.length_b   1.000
_cell.length_c   1.000
_cell.angle_alpha   90.00
_cell.angle_beta   90.00
_cell.angle_gamma   90.00
#
_symmetry.space_group_name_H-M   'P 1'
#
loop_
_entity.id
_entity.type
_entity.pdbx_description
1 polymer ?
#
loop_
_entity_poly.entity_id
_entity_poly.type
_entity_poly.pdbx_seq_one_letter_code
_entity_poly.pdbx_strand_id
1 'polypeptide(L)' 'MNDALEFSADELNMLNNCLNELCNGVRIEDWEFQTRIGWTRAEVRELLDKINMRLPAVRR' A
#
# COMPACT_ATOMS: atom_id res chain seq x y z
N MET A 1 -22.42 -1.75 -4.62
CA MET A 1 -22.06 -0.32 -4.67
C MET A 1 -20.63 -0.25 -5.17
N ASN A 2 -20.34 0.60 -6.15
CA ASN A 2 -18.99 0.81 -6.63
C ASN A 2 -18.55 2.17 -6.09
N ASP A 3 -17.93 2.16 -4.91
CA ASP A 3 -17.51 3.38 -4.21
C ASP A 3 -16.16 3.81 -4.79
N ALA A 4 -16.19 4.46 -5.95
CA ALA A 4 -14.99 4.95 -6.60
C ALA A 4 -14.50 6.24 -5.91
N LEU A 5 -13.26 6.21 -5.42
CA LEU A 5 -12.53 7.38 -4.94
C LEU A 5 -11.52 7.81 -6.00
N GLU A 6 -11.42 9.12 -6.22
CA GLU A 6 -10.40 9.73 -7.08
C GLU A 6 -9.21 10.17 -6.22
N PHE A 7 -8.01 9.93 -6.72
CA PHE A 7 -6.76 10.35 -6.09
C PHE A 7 -5.91 11.12 -7.09
N SER A 8 -5.27 12.19 -6.63
CA SER A 8 -4.17 12.83 -7.34
C SER A 8 -2.93 11.91 -7.39
N ALA A 9 -1.99 12.21 -8.28
CA ALA A 9 -0.73 11.49 -8.36
C ALA A 9 0.08 11.56 -7.05
N ASP A 10 0.01 12.70 -6.35
CA ASP A 10 0.72 12.90 -5.08
C ASP A 10 0.07 12.08 -3.94
N GLU A 11 -1.25 11.99 -3.89
CA GLU A 11 -1.95 11.14 -2.92
C GLU A 11 -1.67 9.65 -3.18
N LEU A 12 -1.64 9.22 -4.45
CA LEU A 12 -1.24 7.86 -4.78
C LEU A 12 0.22 7.58 -4.38
N ASN A 13 1.13 8.54 -4.59
CA ASN A 13 2.52 8.41 -4.16
C ASN A 13 2.64 8.30 -2.63
N MET A 14 1.85 9.10 -1.90
CA MET A 14 1.79 9.05 -0.45
C MET A 14 1.31 7.68 0.04
N LEU A 15 0.19 7.18 -0.52
CA LEU A 15 -0.33 5.84 -0.19
C LEU A 15 0.68 4.75 -0.51
N ASN A 16 1.35 4.83 -1.66
CA ASN A 16 2.38 3.88 -2.06
C ASN A 16 3.54 3.83 -1.05
N ASN A 17 4.02 4.98 -0.61
CA ASN A 17 5.09 5.06 0.38
C ASN A 17 4.66 4.48 1.74
N CYS A 18 3.44 4.80 2.20
CA CYS A 18 2.91 4.24 3.45
C CYS A 18 2.77 2.72 3.39
N LEU A 19 2.21 2.19 2.31
CA LEU A 19 2.01 0.75 2.14
C LEU A 19 3.34 0.02 1.94
N ASN A 20 4.30 0.65 1.25
CA ASN A 20 5.65 0.13 1.12
C ASN A 20 6.36 0.06 2.48
N GLU A 21 6.25 1.08 3.32
CA GLU A 21 6.81 1.09 4.68
C GLU A 21 6.19 -0.02 5.54
N LEU A 22 4.87 -0.18 5.51
CA LEU A 22 4.18 -1.28 6.20
C LEU A 22 4.69 -2.65 5.72
N CYS A 23 4.81 -2.83 4.42
CA CYS A 23 5.18 -4.10 3.83
C CYS A 23 6.66 -4.46 4.00
N ASN A 24 7.56 -3.46 4.00
CA ASN A 24 9.01 -3.67 3.85
C ASN A 24 9.88 -2.98 4.92
N GLY A 25 9.41 -1.91 5.56
CA GLY A 25 10.20 -1.09 6.48
C GLY A 25 10.03 -1.50 7.95
N VAL A 26 8.80 -1.84 8.37
CA VAL A 26 8.54 -2.30 9.73
C VAL A 26 8.89 -3.78 9.94
N ARG A 27 9.71 -4.03 10.96
CA ARG A 27 10.04 -5.37 11.44
C ARG A 27 9.02 -5.80 12.51
N ILE A 28 7.88 -6.30 12.06
CA ILE A 28 6.86 -6.93 12.90
C ILE A 28 6.49 -8.30 12.32
N GLU A 29 6.23 -9.25 13.22
CA GLU A 29 5.80 -10.60 12.85
C GLU A 29 4.45 -10.57 12.11
N ASP A 30 4.21 -11.52 11.22
CA ASP A 30 3.01 -11.50 10.36
C ASP A 30 1.70 -11.63 11.16
N TRP A 31 1.70 -12.37 12.27
CA TRP A 31 0.53 -12.46 13.15
C TRP A 31 0.21 -11.12 13.82
N GLU A 32 1.24 -10.35 14.21
CA GLU A 32 1.08 -9.03 14.83
C GLU A 32 0.69 -7.99 13.77
N PHE A 33 1.29 -8.07 12.58
CA PHE A 33 0.90 -7.28 11.42
C PHE A 33 -0.60 -7.44 11.15
N GLN A 34 -1.06 -8.68 11.01
CA GLN A 34 -2.48 -8.96 10.75
C GLN A 34 -3.38 -8.45 11.87
N THR A 35 -2.98 -8.60 13.13
CA THR A 35 -3.76 -8.11 14.28
C THR A 35 -3.89 -6.59 14.29
N ARG A 36 -2.82 -5.85 13.96
CA ARG A 36 -2.79 -4.38 14.02
C ARG A 36 -3.40 -3.73 12.79
N ILE A 37 -3.16 -4.30 11.61
CA ILE A 37 -3.54 -3.72 10.33
C ILE A 37 -4.93 -4.21 9.90
N GLY A 38 -5.33 -5.41 10.32
CA GLY A 38 -6.60 -6.04 9.94
C GLY A 38 -6.52 -6.89 8.67
N TRP A 39 -5.37 -6.90 8.00
CA TRP A 39 -5.10 -7.67 6.78
C TRP A 39 -3.74 -8.35 6.86
N THR A 40 -3.59 -9.46 6.15
CA THR A 40 -2.30 -10.13 6.00
C THR A 40 -1.32 -9.24 5.22
N ARG A 41 -0.02 -9.45 5.47
CA ARG A 41 1.04 -8.75 4.71
C ARG A 41 0.93 -9.00 3.21
N ALA A 42 0.47 -10.18 2.80
CA ALA A 42 0.25 -10.54 1.40
C ALA A 42 -0.90 -9.71 0.77
N GLU A 43 -2.05 -9.57 1.43
CA GLU A 43 -3.16 -8.75 0.94
C GLU A 43 -2.76 -7.27 0.78
N VAL A 44 -2.02 -6.73 1.76
CA VAL A 44 -1.52 -5.35 1.70
C VAL A 44 -0.49 -5.19 0.57
N ARG A 45 0.34 -6.21 0.32
CA ARG A 45 1.29 -6.24 -0.81
C ARG A 45 0.56 -6.20 -2.15
N GLU A 46 -0.50 -6.97 -2.30
CA GLU A 46 -1.29 -6.96 -3.54
C GLU A 46 -1.91 -5.57 -3.81
N LEU A 47 -2.33 -4.86 -2.76
CA LEU A 47 -2.80 -3.48 -2.90
C LEU A 47 -1.67 -2.52 -3.28
N LEU A 48 -0.50 -2.66 -2.65
CA LEU A 48 0.70 -1.89 -3.00
C LEU A 48 1.07 -2.07 -4.47
N ASP A 49 1.04 -3.29 -4.99
CA ASP A 49 1.36 -3.57 -6.39
C ASP A 49 0.35 -2.92 -7.35
N LYS A 50 -0.96 -2.98 -7.01
CA LYS A 50 -2.00 -2.29 -7.78
C LYS A 50 -1.81 -0.78 -7.83
N ILE A 51 -1.38 -0.16 -6.72
CA ILE A 51 -1.11 1.29 -6.65
C ILE A 51 0.16 1.63 -7.43
N ASN A 52 1.25 0.87 -7.26
CA ASN A 52 2.49 1.05 -8.02
C ASN A 52 2.25 1.02 -9.54
N MET A 53 1.38 0.14 -10.05
CA MET A 53 1.03 0.07 -11.47
C MET A 53 0.28 1.31 -11.99
N ARG A 54 -0.35 2.09 -11.10
CA ARG A 54 -1.08 3.32 -11.45
C ARG A 54 -0.24 4.58 -11.32
N LEU A 55 0.91 4.50 -10.65
CA LEU A 55 1.82 5.61 -10.56
C LEU A 55 2.56 5.80 -11.90
N PRO A 56 2.69 7.05 -12.38
CA PRO A 56 3.59 7.32 -13.49
C PRO A 56 5.00 6.90 -13.09
N ALA A 57 5.76 6.34 -14.04
CA ALA A 57 7.16 5.97 -13.79
C ALA A 57 7.89 7.19 -13.21
N VAL A 58 8.17 7.15 -11.90
CA VAL A 58 8.90 8.22 -11.22
C VAL A 58 10.29 8.23 -11.84
N ARG A 59 10.60 9.28 -12.60
CA ARG A 59 11.98 9.59 -12.98
C ARG A 59 12.71 9.90 -11.67
N ARG A 60 13.38 8.89 -11.12
CA ARG A 60 14.38 9.06 -10.06
C ARG A 60 15.55 9.88 -10.56
#